data_AF-A0A7C7D8V8-F1
#
_entry.id   AF-A0A7C7D8V8-F1
#
_cell.length_a   1.000
_cell.length_b   1.000
_cell.length_c   1.000
_cell.angle_alpha   90.00
_cell.angle_beta   90.00
_cell.angle_gamma   90.00
#
_symmetry.space_group_name_H-M   'P 1'
#
loop_
_entity.id
_entity.type
_entity.pdbx_description
1 polymer ?
#
loop_
_entity_poly.entity_id
_entity_poly.type
_entity_poly.pdbx_seq_one_letter_code
_entity_poly.pdbx_strand_id
1 'polypeptide(L)'
;MQGRALERSGRGGTHAISRHTTYYKLRDAMTKPGCPICRLVSDAVARYLETFLYENVNDPGMRADLRRSNGFCPEHAELLREHGDPLGHAIIYGDLVDHVLELLESLLRVCGSGSVRLPATGTVASVVDDLLPGRRCPACLVAREAEQRYIEVLIAELGSMSDIGPSSDPGRGTGVGSSVGLGSSARLGSAAFESGPDLERALASSDGLCLTHLVQALKASRYGAAATRLLQASIAKLEELKAQLAEIRRKHDYRFSGEPWGPEKDAWARAAALWSGHPAQKGHTP
;
A
#
# COMPACT_ATOMS: atom_id res chain seq x y z
N MET A 1 -6.10 -19.70 60.28
CA MET A 1 -5.81 -20.97 59.59
C MET A 1 -5.95 -20.70 58.09
N GLN A 2 -4.85 -20.35 57.40
CA GLN A 2 -3.97 -21.28 56.66
C GLN A 2 -4.78 -22.20 55.73
N GLY A 3 -4.85 -21.90 54.43
CA GLY A 3 -4.00 -22.50 53.38
C GLY A 3 -4.94 -23.17 52.36
N ARG A 4 -4.71 -23.27 51.05
CA ARG A 4 -3.49 -23.30 50.26
C ARG A 4 -3.75 -22.77 48.85
N ALA A 5 -2.69 -22.23 48.28
CA ALA A 5 -2.54 -21.85 46.88
C ALA A 5 -2.62 -23.08 45.96
N LEU A 6 -3.24 -22.90 44.80
CA LEU A 6 -3.05 -23.74 43.62
C LEU A 6 -2.21 -22.93 42.63
N GLU A 7 -1.04 -23.47 42.37
CA GLU A 7 0.10 -22.85 41.71
C GLU A 7 -0.20 -22.59 40.23
N ARG A 8 0.09 -21.36 39.79
CA ARG A 8 0.22 -20.99 38.38
C ARG A 8 1.63 -21.36 37.92
N SER A 9 1.77 -22.40 37.11
CA SER A 9 3.00 -22.67 36.36
C SER A 9 2.66 -22.91 34.90
N GLY A 10 3.32 -22.19 33.99
CA GLY A 10 3.16 -22.39 32.55
C GLY A 10 3.33 -21.13 31.69
N ARG A 11 4.47 -20.42 31.79
CA ARG A 11 4.92 -19.46 30.77
C ARG A 11 6.41 -19.63 30.53
N GLY A 12 6.77 -20.42 29.50
CA GLY A 12 8.17 -20.62 29.11
C GLY A 12 8.42 -21.36 27.79
N GLY A 13 7.40 -21.94 27.14
CA GLY A 13 7.61 -22.84 25.99
C GLY A 13 7.55 -22.22 24.59
N THR A 14 6.90 -21.06 24.40
CA THR A 14 6.62 -20.53 23.05
C THR A 14 7.73 -19.68 22.46
N HIS A 15 8.60 -19.08 23.30
CA HIS A 15 9.68 -18.18 22.84
C HIS A 15 10.95 -18.89 22.35
N ALA A 16 11.25 -20.09 22.86
CA ALA A 16 12.46 -20.83 22.47
C ALA A 16 12.31 -21.49 21.08
N ILE A 17 11.12 -22.01 20.77
CA ILE A 17 10.82 -22.68 19.50
C ILE A 17 10.83 -21.68 18.33
N SER A 18 10.30 -20.47 18.52
CA SER A 18 10.27 -19.43 17.48
C SER A 18 11.67 -18.89 17.14
N ARG A 19 12.55 -18.79 18.14
CA ARG A 19 13.95 -18.37 17.96
C ARG A 19 14.75 -19.42 17.19
N HIS A 20 14.55 -20.70 17.49
CA HIS A 20 15.20 -21.81 16.79
C HIS A 20 14.85 -21.77 15.29
N THR A 21 13.57 -21.71 14.91
CA THR A 21 13.16 -21.64 13.48
C THR A 21 13.72 -20.41 12.75
N THR A 22 13.74 -19.25 13.42
CA THR A 22 14.28 -18.02 12.85
C THR A 22 15.78 -18.14 12.55
N TYR A 23 16.54 -18.76 13.46
CA TYR A 23 17.96 -19.04 13.28
C TYR A 23 18.23 -19.92 12.04
N TYR A 24 17.54 -21.06 11.88
CA TYR A 24 17.81 -21.93 10.72
C TYR A 24 17.45 -21.27 9.39
N LYS A 25 16.38 -20.47 9.34
CA LYS A 25 16.04 -19.69 8.14
C LYS A 25 17.14 -18.67 7.79
N LEU A 26 17.66 -17.98 8.79
CA LEU A 26 18.76 -17.03 8.61
C LEU A 26 20.03 -17.73 8.11
N ARG A 27 20.40 -18.84 8.75
CA ARG A 27 21.58 -19.64 8.36
C ARG A 27 21.44 -20.21 6.95
N ASP A 28 20.28 -20.73 6.57
CA ASP A 28 20.02 -21.19 5.20
C ASP A 28 20.14 -20.06 4.18
N ALA A 29 19.57 -18.89 4.49
CA ALA A 29 19.63 -17.73 3.60
C ALA A 29 21.07 -17.24 3.34
N MET A 30 21.98 -17.37 4.32
CA MET A 30 23.40 -17.03 4.16
C MET A 30 24.13 -17.91 3.14
N THR A 31 23.61 -19.09 2.80
CA THR A 31 24.20 -19.97 1.78
C THR A 31 23.91 -19.52 0.34
N LYS A 32 23.02 -18.54 0.17
CA LYS A 32 22.55 -18.03 -1.13
C LYS A 32 23.19 -16.67 -1.42
N PRO A 33 23.38 -16.28 -2.70
CA PRO A 33 23.94 -14.98 -3.05
C PRO A 33 23.03 -13.81 -2.62
N GLY A 34 23.63 -12.65 -2.38
CA GLY A 34 22.92 -11.42 -1.95
C GLY A 34 22.73 -11.31 -0.44
N CYS A 35 22.03 -10.26 0.01
CA CYS A 35 21.79 -10.04 1.44
C CYS A 35 20.78 -11.06 2.00
N PRO A 36 21.14 -11.86 3.02
CA PRO A 36 20.24 -12.88 3.58
C PRO A 36 19.01 -12.26 4.27
N ILE A 37 19.16 -11.10 4.90
CA ILE A 37 18.05 -10.41 5.58
C ILE A 37 17.07 -9.86 4.55
N CYS A 38 17.54 -9.15 3.51
CA CYS A 38 16.66 -8.62 2.47
C CYS A 38 15.85 -9.75 1.80
N ARG A 39 16.49 -10.89 1.50
CA ARG A 39 15.80 -12.08 0.99
C ARG A 39 14.67 -12.53 1.92
N LEU A 40 14.96 -12.72 3.20
CA LEU A 40 13.98 -13.21 4.17
C LEU A 40 12.85 -12.21 4.44
N VAL A 41 13.13 -10.91 4.33
CA VAL A 41 12.13 -9.84 4.40
C VAL A 41 11.20 -9.91 3.19
N SER A 42 11.76 -9.99 1.97
CA SER A 42 10.97 -10.19 0.75
C SER A 42 10.11 -11.46 0.82
N ASP A 43 10.69 -12.58 1.27
CA ASP A 43 9.97 -13.85 1.45
C ASP A 43 8.87 -13.75 2.52
N ALA A 44 9.05 -12.91 3.55
CA ALA A 44 8.02 -12.66 4.56
C ALA A 44 6.86 -11.83 4.02
N VAL A 45 7.15 -10.80 3.25
CA VAL A 45 6.15 -9.95 2.59
C VAL A 45 5.37 -10.75 1.55
N ALA A 46 6.04 -11.50 0.67
CA ALA A 46 5.38 -12.29 -0.37
C ALA A 46 4.40 -13.30 0.23
N ARG A 47 4.85 -14.09 1.22
CA ARG A 47 3.95 -15.04 1.93
C ARG A 47 2.79 -14.34 2.62
N TYR A 48 3.02 -13.17 3.19
CA TYR A 48 1.95 -12.41 3.81
C TYR A 48 0.89 -11.95 2.80
N LEU A 49 1.30 -11.46 1.62
CA LEU A 49 0.36 -11.03 0.57
C LEU A 49 -0.39 -12.22 -0.05
N GLU A 50 0.29 -13.37 -0.22
CA GLU A 50 -0.33 -14.62 -0.64
C GLU A 50 -1.40 -15.07 0.37
N THR A 51 -1.02 -15.23 1.64
CA THR A 51 -1.96 -15.58 2.72
C THR A 51 -3.09 -14.56 2.84
N PHE A 52 -2.81 -13.29 2.58
CA PHE A 52 -3.85 -12.26 2.56
C PHE A 52 -4.90 -12.53 1.48
N LEU A 53 -4.50 -12.77 0.24
CA LEU A 53 -5.41 -13.02 -0.89
C LEU A 53 -6.26 -14.29 -0.70
N TYR A 54 -5.65 -15.37 -0.22
CA TYR A 54 -6.33 -16.67 -0.13
C TYR A 54 -7.16 -16.87 1.14
N GLU A 55 -6.71 -16.32 2.28
CA GLU A 55 -7.33 -16.63 3.58
C GLU A 55 -8.05 -15.43 4.20
N ASN A 56 -7.57 -14.20 3.97
CA ASN A 56 -7.95 -13.04 4.79
C ASN A 56 -8.66 -11.91 4.03
N VAL A 57 -8.99 -12.09 2.74
CA VAL A 57 -9.72 -11.07 1.96
C VAL A 57 -11.08 -10.68 2.56
N ASN A 58 -11.65 -11.59 3.36
CA ASN A 58 -12.92 -11.42 4.06
C ASN A 58 -12.76 -11.15 5.57
N ASP A 59 -11.54 -11.10 6.12
CA ASP A 59 -11.33 -10.87 7.55
C ASP A 59 -11.68 -9.41 7.95
N PRO A 60 -12.63 -9.18 8.87
CA PRO A 60 -13.06 -7.83 9.22
C PRO A 60 -11.96 -6.95 9.82
N GLY A 61 -11.04 -7.53 10.59
CA GLY A 61 -9.94 -6.81 11.23
C GLY A 61 -8.98 -6.27 10.18
N MET A 62 -8.55 -7.14 9.27
CA MET A 62 -7.65 -6.80 8.17
C MET A 62 -8.26 -5.79 7.20
N ARG A 63 -9.56 -5.88 6.95
CA ARG A 63 -10.31 -4.90 6.15
C ARG A 63 -10.36 -3.53 6.81
N ALA A 64 -10.58 -3.49 8.12
CA ALA A 64 -10.51 -2.24 8.87
C ALA A 64 -9.10 -1.64 8.84
N ASP A 65 -8.05 -2.46 8.91
CA ASP A 65 -6.66 -2.01 8.83
C ASP A 65 -6.35 -1.40 7.47
N LEU A 66 -6.79 -2.05 6.39
CA LEU A 66 -6.64 -1.54 5.03
C LEU A 66 -7.40 -0.23 4.81
N ARG A 67 -8.64 -0.09 5.29
CA ARG A 67 -9.36 1.19 5.20
C ARG A 67 -8.60 2.30 5.94
N ARG A 68 -8.10 2.05 7.15
CA ARG A 68 -7.31 3.04 7.91
C ARG A 68 -6.01 3.43 7.21
N SER A 69 -5.41 2.52 6.44
CA SER A 69 -4.22 2.79 5.65
C SER A 69 -4.51 3.29 4.24
N ASN A 70 -5.78 3.38 3.85
CA ASN A 70 -6.21 3.52 2.47
C ASN A 70 -5.47 2.55 1.53
N GLY A 71 -5.46 1.26 1.89
CA GLY A 71 -4.80 0.19 1.16
C GLY A 71 -3.32 0.00 1.50
N PHE A 72 -2.65 -0.77 0.65
CA PHE A 72 -1.19 -0.94 0.69
C PHE A 72 -0.48 0.30 0.10
N CYS A 73 0.80 0.50 0.45
CA CYS A 73 1.61 1.52 -0.21
C CYS A 73 1.83 1.18 -1.69
N PRO A 74 2.27 2.15 -2.52
CA PRO A 74 2.39 1.93 -3.96
C PRO A 74 3.19 0.67 -4.35
N GLU A 75 4.34 0.46 -3.68
CA GLU A 75 5.21 -0.71 -3.90
C GLU A 75 4.51 -2.03 -3.56
N HIS A 76 3.83 -2.11 -2.41
CA HIS A 76 3.16 -3.33 -1.98
C HIS A 76 1.83 -3.56 -2.69
N ALA A 77 1.17 -2.51 -3.18
CA ALA A 77 0.02 -2.64 -4.06
C ALA A 77 0.43 -3.23 -5.41
N GLU A 78 1.59 -2.85 -5.94
CA GLU A 78 2.14 -3.47 -7.15
C GLU A 78 2.52 -4.93 -6.93
N LEU A 79 3.20 -5.22 -5.82
CA LEU A 79 3.57 -6.60 -5.48
C LEU A 79 2.31 -7.48 -5.31
N LEU A 80 1.25 -6.96 -4.71
CA LEU A 80 -0.04 -7.66 -4.62
C LEU A 80 -0.63 -7.94 -6.01
N ARG A 81 -0.57 -6.96 -6.91
CA ARG A 81 -1.01 -7.09 -8.32
C ARG A 81 -0.30 -8.23 -9.04
N GLU A 82 1.00 -8.40 -8.79
CA GLU A 82 1.82 -9.45 -9.40
C GLU A 82 1.47 -10.87 -8.93
N HIS A 83 0.93 -11.02 -7.70
CA HIS A 83 0.50 -12.34 -7.23
C HIS A 83 -0.70 -12.88 -8.02
N GLY A 84 -1.48 -12.00 -8.65
CA GLY A 84 -2.72 -12.37 -9.32
C GLY A 84 -3.80 -12.85 -8.35
N ASP A 85 -5.06 -12.78 -8.80
CA ASP A 85 -6.31 -13.25 -8.16
C ASP A 85 -7.38 -12.17 -8.38
N PRO A 86 -8.05 -12.17 -9.55
CA PRO A 86 -9.04 -11.15 -9.87
C PRO A 86 -10.14 -11.02 -8.81
N LEU A 87 -10.55 -12.12 -8.16
CA LEU A 87 -11.60 -12.08 -7.16
C LEU A 87 -11.11 -11.42 -5.88
N GLY A 88 -9.98 -11.85 -5.33
CA GLY A 88 -9.41 -11.24 -4.13
C GLY A 88 -9.19 -9.74 -4.31
N HIS A 89 -8.66 -9.35 -5.47
CA HIS A 89 -8.52 -7.95 -5.85
C HIS A 89 -9.87 -7.23 -5.93
N ALA A 90 -10.89 -7.82 -6.56
CA ALA A 90 -12.21 -7.20 -6.66
C ALA A 90 -12.91 -7.04 -5.30
N ILE A 91 -12.68 -7.96 -4.37
CA ILE A 91 -13.20 -7.91 -3.01
C ILE A 91 -12.54 -6.78 -2.20
N ILE A 92 -11.20 -6.65 -2.28
CA ILE A 92 -10.44 -5.64 -1.53
C ILE A 92 -10.59 -4.25 -2.14
N TYR A 93 -10.33 -4.12 -3.44
CA TYR A 93 -10.41 -2.84 -4.10
C TYR A 93 -11.84 -2.34 -4.23
N GLY A 94 -12.86 -3.21 -4.31
CA GLY A 94 -14.26 -2.75 -4.29
C GLY A 94 -14.56 -1.92 -3.03
N ASP A 95 -14.06 -2.38 -1.89
CA ASP A 95 -14.22 -1.69 -0.60
C ASP A 95 -13.34 -0.47 -0.43
N LEU A 96 -12.08 -0.54 -0.88
CA LEU A 96 -11.21 0.63 -0.87
C LEU A 96 -11.74 1.72 -1.83
N VAL A 97 -12.33 1.34 -2.96
CA VAL A 97 -12.99 2.28 -3.89
C VAL A 97 -14.21 2.91 -3.23
N ASP A 98 -15.05 2.15 -2.53
CA ASP A 98 -16.16 2.69 -1.73
C ASP A 98 -15.66 3.74 -0.73
N HIS A 99 -14.61 3.40 0.03
CA HIS A 99 -14.01 4.32 1.00
C HIS A 99 -13.45 5.60 0.34
N VAL A 100 -12.75 5.48 -0.79
CA VAL A 100 -12.21 6.62 -1.52
C VAL A 100 -13.33 7.48 -2.11
N LEU A 101 -14.39 6.89 -2.64
CA LEU A 101 -15.56 7.62 -3.15
C LEU A 101 -16.18 8.50 -2.07
N GLU A 102 -16.38 7.98 -0.86
CA GLU A 102 -16.88 8.75 0.29
C GLU A 102 -16.00 9.98 0.59
N LEU A 103 -14.67 9.80 0.55
CA LEU A 103 -13.70 10.89 0.75
C LEU A 103 -13.80 11.92 -0.38
N LEU A 104 -13.82 11.50 -1.65
CA LEU A 104 -13.89 12.41 -2.80
C LEU A 104 -15.19 13.20 -2.83
N GLU A 105 -16.33 12.58 -2.53
CA GLU A 105 -17.62 13.27 -2.43
C GLU A 105 -17.62 14.30 -1.30
N SER A 106 -16.99 13.98 -0.16
CA SER A 106 -16.84 14.93 0.95
C SER A 106 -16.02 16.16 0.53
N LEU A 107 -14.96 15.96 -0.24
CA LEU A 107 -14.13 17.04 -0.80
C LEU A 107 -14.88 17.87 -1.83
N LEU A 108 -15.66 17.22 -2.69
CA LEU A 108 -16.42 17.90 -3.75
C LEU A 108 -17.46 18.87 -3.17
N ARG A 109 -18.13 18.48 -2.08
CA ARG A 109 -19.07 19.36 -1.34
C ARG A 109 -18.42 20.65 -0.83
N VAL A 110 -17.16 20.57 -0.40
CA VAL A 110 -16.40 21.71 0.14
C VAL A 110 -15.78 22.57 -0.96
N CYS A 111 -15.25 21.97 -2.03
CA CYS A 111 -14.60 22.70 -3.13
C CYS A 111 -15.59 23.45 -4.05
N GLY A 112 -16.83 22.94 -4.17
CA GLY A 112 -17.88 23.55 -5.00
C GLY A 112 -18.57 24.76 -4.36
N SER A 113 -18.38 24.96 -3.06
CA SER A 113 -19.10 25.97 -2.28
C SER A 113 -18.08 26.98 -1.76
N GLY A 114 -18.05 28.21 -2.29
CA GLY A 114 -17.12 29.28 -1.89
C GLY A 114 -17.16 29.69 -0.41
N SER A 115 -17.91 28.99 0.44
CA SER A 115 -17.88 29.03 1.89
C SER A 115 -18.72 27.87 2.44
N VAL A 116 -18.11 26.83 3.05
CA VAL A 116 -18.76 25.96 4.06
C VAL A 116 -17.71 25.36 5.00
N ARG A 117 -18.03 25.36 6.31
CA ARG A 117 -17.27 24.68 7.38
C ARG A 117 -17.10 23.20 7.09
N LEU A 118 -15.87 22.71 7.21
CA LEU A 118 -15.55 21.29 7.27
C LEU A 118 -16.32 20.58 8.41
N PRO A 119 -16.65 19.29 8.26
CA PRO A 119 -17.09 18.48 9.40
C PRO A 119 -16.04 18.51 10.51
N ALA A 120 -16.46 18.24 11.76
CA ALA A 120 -15.69 18.43 12.99
C ALA A 120 -14.34 17.67 13.09
N THR A 121 -13.90 16.98 12.05
CA THR A 121 -12.82 16.00 12.07
C THR A 121 -11.58 16.34 11.24
N GLY A 122 -11.51 17.46 10.50
CA GLY A 122 -10.27 17.80 9.79
C GLY A 122 -10.29 19.03 8.88
N THR A 123 -9.17 19.27 8.19
CA THR A 123 -9.00 20.30 7.15
C THR A 123 -9.17 19.67 5.75
N VAL A 124 -9.45 20.46 4.71
CA VAL A 124 -9.44 19.94 3.32
C VAL A 124 -8.11 19.25 3.02
N ALA A 125 -7.00 19.83 3.49
CA ALA A 125 -5.68 19.26 3.32
C ALA A 125 -5.53 17.89 3.98
N SER A 126 -6.09 17.68 5.19
CA SER A 126 -6.00 16.39 5.87
C SER A 126 -6.83 15.31 5.19
N VAL A 127 -8.03 15.65 4.71
CA VAL A 127 -8.88 14.70 3.97
C VAL A 127 -8.25 14.33 2.62
N VAL A 128 -7.67 15.30 1.90
CA VAL A 128 -6.89 15.03 0.69
C VAL A 128 -5.69 14.14 0.98
N ASP A 129 -5.07 14.33 2.14
CA ASP A 129 -3.96 13.53 2.61
C ASP A 129 -4.36 12.06 2.87
N ASP A 130 -5.57 11.82 3.37
CA ASP A 130 -6.10 10.48 3.64
C ASP A 130 -6.37 9.66 2.36
N LEU A 131 -6.44 10.32 1.20
CA LEU A 131 -6.43 9.65 -0.11
C LEU A 131 -5.06 9.02 -0.46
N LEU A 132 -3.98 9.35 0.25
CA LEU A 132 -2.68 8.75 -0.05
C LEU A 132 -2.66 7.27 0.37
N PRO A 133 -2.19 6.37 -0.51
CA PRO A 133 -2.17 4.94 -0.23
C PRO A 133 -1.09 4.58 0.80
N GLY A 134 -1.38 3.59 1.64
CA GLY A 134 -0.39 2.95 2.52
C GLY A 134 -0.03 3.73 3.79
N ARG A 135 -0.92 4.58 4.32
CA ARG A 135 -0.72 5.22 5.64
C ARG A 135 -0.66 4.14 6.74
N ARG A 136 0.55 3.70 7.11
CA ARG A 136 0.81 2.49 7.93
C ARG A 136 0.47 1.17 7.22
N CYS A 137 0.92 1.05 5.97
CA CYS A 137 0.81 -0.17 5.16
C CYS A 137 1.11 -1.45 5.97
N PRO A 138 0.15 -2.39 6.10
CA PRO A 138 0.35 -3.65 6.82
C PRO A 138 1.52 -4.49 6.30
N ALA A 139 1.74 -4.53 4.99
CA ALA A 139 2.89 -5.25 4.40
C ALA A 139 4.24 -4.60 4.77
N CYS A 140 4.30 -3.26 4.85
CA CYS A 140 5.49 -2.57 5.37
C CYS A 140 5.74 -2.90 6.85
N LEU A 141 4.69 -3.07 7.66
CA LEU A 141 4.85 -3.49 9.06
C LEU A 141 5.44 -4.90 9.15
N VAL A 142 4.90 -5.85 8.36
CA VAL A 142 5.44 -7.21 8.25
C VAL A 142 6.91 -7.20 7.83
N ALA A 143 7.27 -6.37 6.84
CA ALA A 143 8.65 -6.22 6.40
C ALA A 143 9.58 -5.77 7.54
N ARG A 144 9.19 -4.72 8.25
CA ARG A 144 9.96 -4.17 9.38
C ARG A 144 10.09 -5.15 10.55
N GLU A 145 9.01 -5.87 10.88
CA GLU A 145 9.04 -6.89 11.92
C GLU A 145 9.93 -8.07 11.55
N ALA A 146 9.91 -8.49 10.29
CA ALA A 146 10.81 -9.53 9.79
C ALA A 146 12.27 -9.09 9.84
N GLU A 147 12.55 -7.88 9.37
CA GLU A 147 13.89 -7.28 9.40
C GLU A 147 14.45 -7.25 10.82
N GLN A 148 13.70 -6.66 11.76
CA GLN A 148 14.10 -6.55 13.15
C GLN A 148 14.37 -7.93 13.77
N ARG A 149 13.46 -8.90 13.55
CA ARG A 149 13.59 -10.26 14.09
C ARG A 149 14.86 -10.96 13.62
N TYR A 150 15.20 -10.84 12.33
CA TYR A 150 16.41 -11.49 11.79
C TYR A 150 17.69 -10.77 12.20
N ILE A 151 17.68 -9.43 12.31
CA ILE A 151 18.81 -8.66 12.83
C ILE A 151 19.09 -9.00 14.29
N GLU A 152 18.05 -9.09 15.12
CA GLU A 152 18.20 -9.45 16.54
C GLU A 152 18.83 -10.83 16.71
N VAL A 153 18.39 -11.82 15.92
CA VAL A 153 19.01 -13.15 15.92
C VAL A 153 20.46 -13.07 15.43
N LEU A 154 20.73 -12.37 14.32
CA LEU A 154 22.09 -12.22 13.79
C LEU A 154 23.05 -11.65 14.85
N ILE A 155 22.68 -10.54 15.48
CA ILE A 155 23.51 -9.88 16.49
C ILE A 155 23.68 -10.76 17.73
N ALA A 156 22.62 -11.45 18.16
CA ALA A 156 22.71 -12.34 19.33
C ALA A 156 23.66 -13.53 19.09
N GLU A 157 23.65 -14.12 17.89
CA GLU A 157 24.55 -15.21 17.53
C GLU A 157 26.00 -14.73 17.34
N LEU A 158 26.21 -13.54 16.78
CA LEU A 158 27.57 -12.98 16.67
C LEU A 158 28.11 -12.51 18.03
N GLY A 159 27.24 -12.02 18.91
CA GLY A 159 27.59 -11.57 20.26
C GLY A 159 27.92 -12.71 21.22
N SER A 160 27.27 -13.88 21.07
CA SER A 160 27.63 -15.09 21.82
C SER A 160 28.98 -15.68 21.38
N MET A 161 29.50 -15.28 20.20
CA MET A 161 30.83 -15.66 19.73
C MET A 161 31.95 -14.77 20.31
N SER A 162 31.62 -13.63 20.93
CA SER A 162 32.60 -12.66 21.48
C SER A 162 33.11 -12.95 22.90
N ASP A 163 32.78 -14.10 23.51
CA ASP A 163 33.39 -14.55 24.78
C ASP A 163 34.80 -15.16 24.63
N ILE A 164 35.45 -14.95 23.47
CA ILE A 164 36.87 -15.20 23.24
C ILE A 164 37.52 -13.87 22.79
N GLY A 165 38.06 -13.09 23.73
CA GLY A 165 38.81 -11.86 23.43
C GLY A 165 40.33 -11.99 23.68
N PRO A 166 41.17 -10.96 23.43
CA PRO A 166 40.91 -9.70 22.71
C PRO A 166 42.02 -9.33 21.67
N SER A 167 41.75 -8.38 20.78
CA SER A 167 42.71 -7.30 20.47
C SER A 167 42.04 -6.11 19.79
N SER A 168 42.17 -4.98 20.45
CA SER A 168 41.96 -3.60 20.00
C SER A 168 43.07 -3.14 19.04
N ASP A 169 42.72 -2.36 18.01
CA ASP A 169 43.34 -1.04 17.77
C ASP A 169 42.43 -0.15 16.89
N PRO A 170 42.33 1.18 17.13
CA PRO A 170 41.42 2.09 16.45
C PRO A 170 42.11 2.88 15.32
N GLY A 171 41.60 2.73 14.09
CA GLY A 171 42.04 3.51 12.92
C GLY A 171 41.00 4.56 12.50
N ARG A 172 41.23 5.80 12.92
CA ARG A 172 40.49 7.01 12.56
C ARG A 172 40.80 7.43 11.12
N GLY A 173 39.78 7.70 10.31
CA GLY A 173 39.92 8.27 8.96
C GLY A 173 38.67 9.03 8.53
N THR A 174 38.64 10.33 8.87
CA THR A 174 37.63 11.31 8.47
C THR A 174 37.76 11.71 7.00
N GLY A 175 36.64 11.83 6.28
CA GLY A 175 36.55 12.49 4.98
C GLY A 175 35.12 12.95 4.69
N VAL A 176 34.89 14.24 4.85
CA VAL A 176 33.62 14.97 4.63
C VAL A 176 33.63 15.60 3.24
N GLY A 177 32.46 15.68 2.58
CA GLY A 177 32.20 16.49 1.38
C GLY A 177 31.06 15.90 0.55
N SER A 178 29.78 16.15 0.82
CA SER A 178 28.99 17.40 0.76
C SER A 178 28.40 17.72 -0.62
N SER A 179 27.12 18.13 -0.54
CA SER A 179 26.31 18.91 -1.48
C SER A 179 25.86 18.27 -2.80
N VAL A 180 24.67 17.66 -2.74
CA VAL A 180 23.43 18.18 -3.34
C VAL A 180 23.63 19.25 -4.43
N GLY A 181 23.54 18.83 -5.69
CA GLY A 181 23.30 19.70 -6.83
C GLY A 181 21.80 19.75 -7.14
N LEU A 182 21.07 20.69 -6.55
CA LEU A 182 19.73 21.07 -6.97
C LEU A 182 19.84 21.82 -8.31
N GLY A 183 19.75 21.07 -9.40
CA GLY A 183 19.70 21.60 -10.76
C GLY A 183 18.29 22.06 -11.13
N SER A 184 18.10 23.37 -11.11
CA SER A 184 17.31 24.12 -12.11
C SER A 184 15.85 23.71 -12.29
N SER A 185 14.97 24.42 -11.55
CA SER A 185 13.57 24.61 -11.91
C SER A 185 13.47 25.20 -13.32
N ALA A 186 13.22 24.33 -14.31
CA ALA A 186 12.87 24.75 -15.65
C ALA A 186 11.52 25.46 -15.58
N ARG A 187 11.56 26.79 -15.66
CA ARG A 187 10.36 27.60 -15.91
C ARG A 187 9.84 27.19 -17.28
N LEU A 188 8.82 26.34 -17.31
CA LEU A 188 8.06 26.11 -18.52
C LEU A 188 7.48 27.45 -18.94
N GLY A 189 7.98 27.94 -20.08
CA GLY A 189 7.54 29.18 -20.70
C GLY A 189 6.03 29.14 -20.95
N SER A 190 5.41 30.29 -20.78
CA SER A 190 4.00 30.56 -21.05
C SER A 190 3.70 30.51 -22.54
N ALA A 191 3.84 29.35 -23.17
CA ALA A 191 3.01 29.05 -24.31
C ALA A 191 1.60 28.95 -23.76
N ALA A 192 0.71 29.81 -24.24
CA ALA A 192 -0.72 29.70 -24.00
C ALA A 192 -1.15 28.30 -24.47
N PHE A 193 -1.10 27.33 -23.54
CA PHE A 193 -1.66 26.01 -23.75
C PHE A 193 -3.12 26.29 -24.05
N GLU A 194 -3.58 25.92 -25.25
CA GLU A 194 -5.00 25.91 -25.58
C GLU A 194 -5.69 25.01 -24.56
N SER A 195 -6.09 25.63 -23.44
CA SER A 195 -6.68 24.99 -22.29
C SER A 195 -8.15 24.83 -22.62
N GLY A 196 -8.41 23.92 -23.55
CA GLY A 196 -9.72 23.69 -24.12
C GLY A 196 -10.48 22.56 -23.40
N PRO A 197 -11.78 22.41 -23.71
CA PRO A 197 -12.59 21.22 -23.40
C PRO A 197 -11.96 19.90 -23.89
N ASP A 198 -10.90 19.94 -24.71
CA ASP A 198 -10.16 18.77 -25.18
C ASP A 198 -9.46 18.00 -24.06
N LEU A 199 -8.80 18.70 -23.12
CA LEU A 199 -8.12 18.02 -22.02
C LEU A 199 -9.12 17.41 -21.03
N GLU A 200 -10.23 18.11 -20.78
CA GLU A 200 -11.32 17.58 -19.95
C GLU A 200 -11.96 16.33 -20.58
N ARG A 201 -12.21 16.36 -21.89
CA ARG A 201 -12.67 15.19 -22.64
C ARG A 201 -11.64 14.05 -22.63
N ALA A 202 -10.36 14.35 -22.78
CA ALA A 202 -9.28 13.35 -22.73
C ALA A 202 -9.16 12.73 -21.34
N LEU A 203 -9.26 13.53 -20.27
CA LEU A 203 -9.28 13.02 -18.91
C LEU A 203 -10.50 12.10 -18.69
N ALA A 204 -11.68 12.52 -19.15
CA ALA A 204 -12.92 11.75 -19.05
C ALA A 204 -12.88 10.43 -19.84
N SER A 205 -12.10 10.34 -20.92
CA SER A 205 -11.92 9.09 -21.69
C SER A 205 -10.74 8.24 -21.23
N SER A 206 -9.87 8.77 -20.37
CA SER A 206 -8.73 8.04 -19.78
C SER A 206 -9.14 7.17 -18.58
N ASP A 207 -8.19 6.43 -18.02
CA ASP A 207 -8.32 5.71 -16.75
C ASP A 207 -8.24 6.64 -15.51
N GLY A 208 -7.93 7.92 -15.72
CA GLY A 208 -7.76 8.91 -14.66
C GLY A 208 -6.34 8.96 -14.08
N LEU A 209 -6.21 9.60 -12.91
CA LEU A 209 -4.96 9.72 -12.18
C LEU A 209 -4.89 8.68 -11.05
N CYS A 210 -3.71 8.10 -10.79
CA CYS A 210 -3.50 7.34 -9.56
C CYS A 210 -3.71 8.22 -8.32
N LEU A 211 -4.00 7.63 -7.17
CA LEU A 211 -4.31 8.38 -5.94
C LEU A 211 -3.21 9.38 -5.58
N THR A 212 -1.95 8.97 -5.70
CA THR A 212 -0.78 9.83 -5.44
C THR A 212 -0.80 11.08 -6.31
N HIS A 213 -1.06 10.95 -7.61
CA HIS A 213 -1.11 12.10 -8.54
C HIS A 213 -2.38 12.92 -8.39
N LEU A 214 -3.52 12.29 -8.06
CA LEU A 214 -4.75 13.00 -7.73
C LEU A 214 -4.53 13.93 -6.52
N VAL A 215 -3.93 13.42 -5.45
CA VAL A 215 -3.58 14.21 -4.26
C VAL A 215 -2.68 15.40 -4.61
N GLN A 216 -1.63 15.16 -5.40
CA GLN A 216 -0.73 16.23 -5.84
C GLN A 216 -1.49 17.31 -6.66
N ALA A 217 -2.35 16.89 -7.60
CA ALA A 217 -3.14 17.80 -8.42
C ALA A 217 -4.15 18.62 -7.60
N LEU A 218 -4.82 18.00 -6.63
CA LEU A 218 -5.75 18.68 -5.72
C LEU A 218 -5.03 19.76 -4.89
N LYS A 219 -3.85 19.44 -4.34
CA LYS A 219 -3.02 20.42 -3.62
C LYS A 219 -2.54 21.56 -4.53
N ALA A 220 -2.02 21.24 -5.71
CA ALA A 220 -1.49 22.22 -6.66
C ALA A 220 -2.57 23.19 -7.17
N SER A 221 -3.79 22.70 -7.37
CA SER A 221 -4.95 23.53 -7.77
C SER A 221 -5.50 24.41 -6.64
N ARG A 222 -4.95 24.29 -5.42
CA ARG A 222 -5.40 25.01 -4.20
C ARG A 222 -6.89 24.82 -3.94
N TYR A 223 -7.41 23.63 -4.25
CA TYR A 223 -8.82 23.25 -4.05
C TYR A 223 -9.82 24.16 -4.78
N GLY A 224 -9.41 24.82 -5.87
CA GLY A 224 -10.26 25.70 -6.68
C GLY A 224 -11.10 24.98 -7.74
N ALA A 225 -11.58 25.71 -8.76
CA ALA A 225 -12.44 25.15 -9.81
C ALA A 225 -11.84 23.94 -10.55
N ALA A 226 -10.52 23.92 -10.74
CA ALA A 226 -9.83 22.76 -11.31
C ALA A 226 -9.91 21.52 -10.40
N ALA A 227 -9.86 21.70 -9.08
CA ALA A 227 -10.06 20.62 -8.12
C ALA A 227 -11.46 20.03 -8.23
N THR A 228 -12.49 20.88 -8.32
CA THR A 228 -13.88 20.45 -8.49
C THR A 228 -14.06 19.58 -9.73
N ARG A 229 -13.48 19.98 -10.87
CA ARG A 229 -13.52 19.19 -12.11
C ARG A 229 -12.76 17.87 -12.00
N LEU A 230 -11.58 17.88 -11.39
CA LEU A 230 -10.80 16.67 -11.12
C LEU A 230 -11.55 15.69 -10.20
N LEU A 231 -12.20 16.19 -9.15
CA LEU A 231 -13.01 15.40 -8.23
C LEU A 231 -14.20 14.78 -8.95
N GLN A 232 -14.96 15.55 -9.74
CA GLN A 232 -16.08 15.05 -10.53
C GLN A 232 -15.65 13.95 -11.50
N ALA A 233 -14.55 14.15 -12.23
CA ALA A 233 -14.01 13.15 -13.15
C ALA A 233 -13.55 11.89 -12.41
N SER A 234 -12.87 12.04 -11.27
CA SER A 234 -12.36 10.91 -10.46
C SER A 234 -13.50 10.09 -9.85
N ILE A 235 -14.56 10.75 -9.34
CA ILE A 235 -15.75 10.08 -8.80
C ILE A 235 -16.44 9.26 -9.89
N ALA A 236 -16.67 9.84 -11.07
CA ALA A 236 -17.30 9.12 -12.19
C ALA A 236 -16.51 7.87 -12.58
N LYS A 237 -15.18 7.96 -12.62
CA LYS A 237 -14.29 6.83 -12.94
C LYS A 237 -14.30 5.75 -11.86
N LEU A 238 -14.34 6.14 -10.61
CA LEU A 238 -14.40 5.20 -9.49
C LEU A 238 -15.74 4.48 -9.39
N GLU A 239 -16.86 5.15 -9.69
CA GLU A 239 -18.17 4.50 -9.78
C GLU A 239 -18.22 3.45 -10.91
N GLU A 240 -17.65 3.78 -12.09
CA GLU A 240 -17.52 2.82 -13.19
C GLU A 240 -16.65 1.61 -12.78
N LEU A 241 -15.49 1.88 -12.17
CA LEU A 241 -14.58 0.84 -11.70
C LEU A 241 -15.24 -0.04 -10.63
N LYS A 242 -15.95 0.55 -9.67
CA LYS A 242 -16.72 -0.15 -8.64
C LYS A 242 -17.74 -1.10 -9.23
N ALA A 243 -18.50 -0.64 -10.22
CA ALA A 243 -19.47 -1.49 -10.93
C ALA A 243 -18.79 -2.69 -11.62
N GLN A 244 -17.64 -2.47 -12.25
CA GLN A 244 -16.88 -3.53 -12.89
C GLN A 244 -16.27 -4.53 -11.88
N LEU A 245 -15.75 -4.06 -10.73
CA LEU A 245 -15.29 -4.94 -9.66
C LEU A 245 -16.44 -5.76 -9.05
N ALA A 246 -17.62 -5.16 -8.90
CA ALA A 246 -18.82 -5.89 -8.48
C ALA A 246 -19.22 -6.97 -9.49
N GLU A 247 -19.05 -6.71 -10.78
CA GLU A 247 -19.31 -7.69 -11.84
C GLU A 247 -18.33 -8.86 -11.81
N ILE A 248 -17.03 -8.63 -11.55
CA ILE A 248 -16.07 -9.72 -11.30
C ILE A 248 -16.55 -10.60 -10.13
N ARG A 249 -16.94 -9.98 -9.02
CA ARG A 249 -17.44 -10.71 -7.84
C ARG A 249 -18.70 -11.52 -8.14
N ARG A 250 -19.61 -10.97 -8.96
CA ARG A 250 -20.83 -11.66 -9.39
C ARG A 250 -20.52 -12.85 -10.30
N LYS A 251 -19.68 -12.66 -11.33
CA LYS A 251 -19.33 -13.71 -12.31
C LYS A 251 -18.46 -14.82 -11.75
N HIS A 252 -17.77 -14.58 -10.63
CA HIS A 252 -17.06 -15.63 -9.92
C HIS A 252 -18.01 -16.63 -9.22
N ASP A 253 -19.28 -16.28 -9.01
CA ASP A 253 -20.28 -17.27 -8.60
C ASP A 253 -20.51 -18.27 -9.74
N TYR A 254 -20.40 -19.56 -9.44
CA TYR A 254 -20.50 -20.63 -10.45
C TYR A 254 -21.78 -20.53 -11.30
N ARG A 255 -22.86 -19.93 -10.76
CA ARG A 255 -24.13 -19.71 -11.45
C ARG A 255 -24.03 -18.77 -12.66
N PHE A 256 -23.06 -17.85 -12.65
CA PHE A 256 -22.85 -16.84 -13.68
C PHE A 256 -21.54 -17.05 -14.45
N SER A 257 -20.79 -18.11 -14.13
CA SER A 257 -19.45 -18.39 -14.68
C SER A 257 -19.41 -18.61 -16.21
N GLY A 258 -20.55 -18.93 -16.83
CA GLY A 258 -20.67 -19.14 -18.28
C GLY A 258 -20.94 -17.86 -19.08
N GLU A 259 -21.14 -16.71 -18.43
CA GLU A 259 -21.36 -15.45 -19.13
C GLU A 259 -20.05 -14.89 -19.72
N PRO A 260 -20.09 -14.26 -20.91
CA PRO A 260 -18.90 -13.68 -21.51
C PRO A 260 -18.36 -12.52 -20.66
N TRP A 261 -17.03 -12.44 -20.56
CA TRP A 261 -16.34 -11.32 -19.92
C TRP A 261 -16.38 -10.06 -20.81
N GLY A 262 -16.71 -8.93 -20.20
CA GLY A 262 -16.72 -7.61 -20.82
C GLY A 262 -15.54 -6.73 -20.38
N PRO A 263 -15.73 -5.39 -20.32
CA PRO A 263 -14.72 -4.43 -19.85
C PRO A 263 -14.25 -4.67 -18.41
N GLU A 264 -15.01 -5.43 -17.60
CA GLU A 264 -14.67 -5.74 -16.23
C GLU A 264 -13.46 -6.67 -16.07
N LYS A 265 -13.07 -7.40 -17.13
CA LYS A 265 -12.01 -8.43 -17.07
C LYS A 265 -10.67 -7.93 -16.51
N ASP A 266 -10.36 -6.65 -16.72
CA ASP A 266 -9.11 -6.01 -16.29
C ASP A 266 -9.33 -4.98 -15.16
N ALA A 267 -10.56 -4.87 -14.64
CA ALA A 267 -10.90 -3.90 -13.60
C ALA A 267 -10.09 -4.11 -12.33
N TRP A 268 -9.79 -5.36 -11.96
CA TRP A 268 -8.94 -5.68 -10.82
C TRP A 268 -7.51 -5.12 -10.97
N ALA A 269 -6.95 -5.17 -12.18
CA ALA A 269 -5.61 -4.66 -12.48
C ALA A 269 -5.61 -3.13 -12.56
N ARG A 270 -6.66 -2.52 -13.14
CA ARG A 270 -6.84 -1.05 -13.13
C ARG A 270 -7.02 -0.51 -11.72
N ALA A 271 -7.74 -1.23 -10.86
CA ALA A 271 -7.85 -0.87 -9.45
C ALA A 271 -6.49 -0.93 -8.76
N ALA A 272 -5.71 -2.01 -8.94
CA ALA A 272 -4.36 -2.08 -8.39
C ALA A 272 -3.46 -0.93 -8.86
N ALA A 273 -3.50 -0.60 -10.15
CA ALA A 273 -2.77 0.53 -10.75
C ALA A 273 -3.13 1.89 -10.13
N LEU A 274 -4.38 2.08 -9.69
CA LEU A 274 -4.81 3.30 -9.02
C LEU A 274 -4.08 3.52 -7.68
N TRP A 275 -3.79 2.44 -6.95
CA TRP A 275 -3.03 2.46 -5.69
C TRP A 275 -1.51 2.39 -5.91
N SER A 276 -1.05 1.58 -6.87
CA SER A 276 0.37 1.37 -7.13
C SER A 276 1.02 2.52 -7.91
N GLY A 277 0.24 3.25 -8.70
CA GLY A 277 0.76 4.24 -9.63
C GLY A 277 1.50 3.65 -10.83
N HIS A 278 1.59 2.32 -10.94
CA HIS A 278 2.07 1.64 -12.13
C HIS A 278 0.92 1.50 -13.13
N PRO A 279 1.11 1.87 -14.41
CA PRO A 279 0.06 1.75 -15.40
C PRO A 279 -0.32 0.27 -15.60
N ALA A 280 -1.62 -0.03 -15.51
CA ALA A 280 -2.12 -1.37 -15.83
C ALA A 280 -1.83 -1.69 -17.31
N GLN A 281 -1.18 -2.81 -17.59
CA GLN A 281 -0.99 -3.27 -18.97
C GLN A 281 -2.32 -3.81 -19.50
N LYS A 282 -2.81 -3.26 -20.62
CA LYS A 282 -4.03 -3.75 -21.26
C LYS A 282 -3.86 -5.21 -21.69
N GLY A 283 -4.78 -6.07 -21.27
CA GLY A 283 -4.85 -7.47 -21.73
C GLY A 283 -4.18 -8.51 -20.83
N HIS A 284 -3.80 -8.17 -19.59
CA HIS A 284 -3.46 -9.18 -18.58
C HIS A 284 -4.74 -9.91 -18.17
N THR A 285 -5.07 -10.98 -18.91
CA THR A 285 -6.06 -11.97 -18.49
C THR A 285 -5.52 -12.77 -17.30
N PRO A 286 -6.40 -13.20 -16.37
CA PRO A 286 -6.02 -14.13 -15.32
C PRO A 286 -5.43 -15.44 -15.85
#